data_AF-A0A3S1C3E5-F1
#
_entry.id   AF-A0A3S1C3E5-F1
#
_cell.length_a   1.000
_cell.length_b   1.000
_cell.length_c   1.000
_cell.angle_alpha   90.00
_cell.angle_beta   90.00
_cell.angle_gamma   90.00
#
_symmetry.space_group_name_H-M   'P 1'
#
loop_
_entity.id
_entity.type
_entity.pdbx_description
1 polymer ?
#
loop_
_entity_poly.entity_id
_entity_poly.type
_entity_poly.pdbx_seq_one_letter_code
_entity_poly.pdbx_strand_id
1 'polypeptide(L)' 'MLMNAGWLGTQRIHGIIVHVEIINSKIWIQRDGIEDGITCELVAAGVPSSDIVLAFHPEYVRQHTGYAIK' A
#
# COMPACT_ATOMS: atom_id res chain seq x y z
N MET A 1 -7.11 -6.43 1.51
CA MET A 1 -7.16 -5.41 2.60
C MET A 1 -6.92 -6.09 3.94
N LEU A 2 -6.06 -5.53 4.77
CA LEU A 2 -5.84 -5.90 6.17
C LEU A 2 -6.31 -4.76 7.06
N MET A 3 -7.08 -5.04 8.11
CA MET A 3 -7.63 -4.02 9.01
C MET A 3 -7.72 -4.50 10.45
N ASN A 4 -7.60 -3.55 11.38
CA ASN A 4 -8.00 -3.73 12.76
C ASN A 4 -9.49 -3.47 12.89
N ALA A 5 -10.22 -4.45 13.44
CA ALA A 5 -11.63 -4.32 13.76
C ALA A 5 -11.89 -5.02 15.10
N GLY A 6 -12.29 -4.27 16.12
CA GLY A 6 -12.40 -4.80 17.48
C GLY A 6 -12.84 -3.75 18.50
N TRP A 7 -12.55 -4.02 19.76
CA TRP A 7 -12.84 -3.12 20.87
C TRP A 7 -11.64 -3.07 21.82
N LEU A 8 -11.37 -1.87 22.35
CA LEU A 8 -10.48 -1.66 23.47
C LEU A 8 -11.32 -1.09 24.62
N GLY A 9 -11.79 -1.97 25.51
CA GLY A 9 -12.81 -1.60 26.50
C GLY A 9 -14.08 -1.11 25.80
N THR A 10 -14.49 0.13 26.09
CA THR A 10 -15.66 0.78 25.47
C THR A 10 -15.33 1.51 24.15
N GLN A 11 -14.06 1.55 23.74
CA GLN A 11 -13.65 2.20 22.50
C GLN A 11 -13.72 1.22 21.32
N ARG A 12 -14.46 1.60 20.28
CA ARG A 12 -14.45 0.86 19.01
C ARG A 12 -13.12 1.07 18.29
N ILE A 13 -12.45 -0.02 17.94
CA ILE A 13 -11.28 -0.02 17.05
C ILE A 13 -11.74 -0.41 15.64
N HIS A 14 -11.50 0.47 14.68
CA HIS A 14 -11.82 0.22 13.28
C HIS A 14 -10.89 1.05 12.38
N GLY A 15 -9.95 0.39 11.70
CA GLY A 15 -8.99 1.08 10.85
C GLY A 15 -8.22 0.12 9.94
N ILE A 16 -8.01 0.54 8.70
CA ILE A 16 -7.22 -0.21 7.72
C ILE A 16 -5.74 -0.14 8.14
N ILE A 17 -5.04 -1.26 8.05
CA ILE A 17 -3.58 -1.31 8.23
C ILE A 17 -2.92 -1.24 6.84
N VAL A 18 -3.27 -2.17 5.95
CA VAL A 18 -2.76 -2.23 4.56
C VAL A 18 -3.92 -2.41 3.59
N HIS A 19 -3.92 -1.65 2.50
CA HIS A 19 -4.86 -1.83 1.39
C HIS A 19 -4.10 -1.87 0.07
N VAL A 20 -4.23 -3.00 -0.62
CA VAL A 20 -3.58 -3.28 -1.89
C VAL A 20 -4.62 -3.86 -2.85
N GLU A 21 -4.56 -3.44 -4.10
CA GLU A 21 -5.39 -3.92 -5.20
C GLU A 21 -4.51 -4.30 -6.40
N ILE A 22 -5.00 -5.21 -7.24
CA ILE A 22 -4.39 -5.46 -8.55
C ILE A 22 -5.25 -4.75 -9.61
N ILE A 23 -4.70 -3.73 -10.24
CA ILE A 23 -5.37 -2.92 -11.26
C ILE A 23 -4.47 -2.88 -12.48
N ASN A 24 -5.00 -3.25 -13.66
CA ASN A 24 -4.24 -3.33 -14.92
C ASN A 24 -2.92 -4.12 -14.77
N SER A 25 -3.00 -5.28 -14.09
CA SER A 25 -1.87 -6.18 -13.81
C SER A 25 -0.75 -5.58 -12.94
N LYS A 26 -1.00 -4.48 -12.24
CA LYS A 26 -0.05 -3.84 -11.33
C LYS A 26 -0.58 -3.86 -9.90
N ILE A 27 0.34 -3.82 -8.94
CA ILE A 27 0.07 -3.80 -7.51
C ILE A 27 -0.10 -2.35 -7.07
N TRP A 28 -1.32 -1.95 -6.76
CA TRP A 28 -1.67 -0.61 -6.30
C TRP A 28 -1.75 -0.59 -4.78
N ILE A 29 -0.78 0.06 -4.13
CA ILE A 29 -0.75 0.23 -2.67
C ILE A 29 -1.55 1.48 -2.32
N GLN A 30 -2.80 1.28 -1.91
CA GLN A 30 -3.74 2.36 -1.53
C GLN A 30 -3.47 2.89 -0.13
N ARG A 31 -2.98 2.02 0.76
CA ARG A 31 -2.56 2.39 2.12
C ARG A 31 -1.47 1.44 2.57
N ASP A 32 -0.41 2.01 3.13
CA ASP A 32 0.63 1.30 3.83
C ASP A 32 0.74 1.86 5.26
N GLY A 33 0.42 1.03 6.25
CA GLY A 33 0.40 1.41 7.66
C GLY A 33 1.43 0.65 8.50
N ILE A 34 2.40 0.00 7.85
CA ILE A 34 3.51 -0.72 8.47
C ILE A 34 4.73 0.21 8.50
N GLU A 35 5.54 0.14 9.57
CA GLU A 35 6.71 1.03 9.77
C GLU A 35 7.73 0.94 8.62
N ASP A 36 8.14 -0.28 8.26
CA ASP A 36 9.09 -0.51 7.17
C ASP A 36 8.44 -0.47 5.77
N GLY A 37 7.11 -0.52 5.72
CA GLY A 37 6.31 -0.59 4.50
C GLY A 37 6.43 -1.90 3.72
N ILE A 38 5.37 -2.27 3.00
CA ILE A 38 5.33 -3.52 2.21
C ILE A 38 6.10 -3.39 0.87
N THR A 39 6.46 -2.17 0.48
CA THR A 39 7.01 -1.89 -0.84
C THR A 39 8.40 -2.53 -1.02
N CYS A 40 9.25 -2.45 0.00
CA CYS A 40 10.58 -3.05 -0.01
C CYS A 40 10.51 -4.58 -0.04
N GLU A 41 9.55 -5.17 0.68
CA GLU A 41 9.34 -6.62 0.71
C GLU A 41 8.88 -7.16 -0.66
N LEU A 42 7.99 -6.45 -1.35
CA LEU A 42 7.57 -6.81 -2.71
C LEU A 42 8.75 -6.81 -3.68
N VAL A 43 9.62 -5.80 -3.61
CA VAL A 43 10.83 -5.74 -4.44
C VAL A 43 11.79 -6.87 -4.10
N ALA A 44 12.01 -7.15 -2.80
CA ALA A 44 12.84 -8.26 -2.34
C ALA A 44 12.28 -9.63 -2.78
N ALA A 45 10.97 -9.77 -2.89
CA ALA A 45 10.28 -10.95 -3.42
C ALA A 45 10.34 -11.07 -4.95
N GLY A 46 10.97 -10.11 -5.64
CA GLY A 46 11.20 -10.14 -7.10
C GLY A 46 10.16 -9.38 -7.92
N VAL A 47 9.27 -8.59 -7.30
CA VAL A 47 8.33 -7.73 -8.04
C VAL A 47 9.09 -6.50 -8.58
N PRO A 48 9.08 -6.25 -9.89
CA PRO A 48 9.68 -5.04 -10.45
C PRO A 48 9.02 -3.77 -9.90
N SER A 49 9.80 -2.74 -9.59
CA SER A 49 9.26 -1.44 -9.17
C SER A 49 8.31 -0.81 -10.20
N SER A 50 8.44 -1.19 -11.49
CA SER A 50 7.54 -0.78 -12.59
C SER A 50 6.14 -1.41 -12.53
N ASP A 51 5.95 -2.41 -11.69
CA ASP A 51 4.68 -3.11 -11.50
C ASP A 51 4.01 -2.74 -10.17
N ILE A 52 4.63 -1.86 -9.39
CA ILE A 52 4.11 -1.36 -8.11
C ILE A 52 3.73 0.12 -8.28
N VAL A 53 2.52 0.48 -7.86
CA VAL A 53 2.02 1.85 -7.84
C VAL A 53 1.80 2.28 -6.40
N LEU A 54 2.49 3.34 -5.96
CA LEU A 54 2.27 3.97 -4.64
C LEU A 54 1.03 4.85 -4.69
N ALA A 55 -0.14 4.21 -4.67
CA ALA A 55 -1.42 4.87 -4.95
C ALA A 55 -1.86 5.87 -3.86
N PHE A 56 -1.33 5.74 -2.64
CA PHE A 56 -1.49 6.73 -1.57
C PHE A 56 -0.83 8.09 -1.88
N HIS A 57 0.08 8.16 -2.85
CA HIS A 57 0.57 9.42 -3.37
C HIS A 57 -0.34 9.97 -4.48
N PRO A 58 -0.58 11.30 -4.51
CA PRO A 58 -1.22 11.95 -5.65
C PRO A 58 -0.49 11.64 -6.96
N GLU A 59 -1.23 11.50 -8.07
CA GLU A 59 -0.68 11.05 -9.36
C GLU A 59 0.54 11.86 -9.82
N TYR A 60 0.50 13.19 -9.66
CA TYR A 60 1.59 14.09 -10.06
C TYR A 60 2.88 13.92 -9.23
N VAL A 61 2.80 13.30 -8.05
CA VAL A 61 3.98 13.02 -7.19
C VAL A 61 4.65 11.71 -7.59
N ARG A 62 3.90 10.74 -8.16
CA ARG A 62 4.38 9.38 -8.41
C ARG A 62 5.57 9.32 -9.36
N GLN A 63 5.72 10.28 -10.27
CA GLN A 63 6.89 10.38 -11.14
C GLN A 63 8.22 10.58 -10.38
N HIS A 64 8.17 11.03 -9.12
CA HIS A 64 9.35 11.28 -8.29
C HIS A 64 9.69 10.13 -7.34
N THR A 65 8.92 9.02 -7.35
CA THR A 65 9.06 7.94 -6.36
C THR A 65 9.93 6.78 -6.83
N GLY A 66 10.22 6.68 -8.14
CA GLY A 66 10.93 5.54 -8.72
C GLY A 66 10.06 4.29 -8.94
N TYR A 67 8.75 4.40 -8.71
CA TYR A 67 7.75 3.36 -8.94
C TYR A 67 6.85 3.71 -10.13
N ALA A 68 5.90 2.84 -10.47
CA ALA A 68 4.95 3.12 -11.53
C ALA A 68 3.99 4.26 -11.19
N ILE A 69 3.64 5.04 -12.23
CA ILE A 69 2.66 6.12 -12.14
C ILE A 69 1.23 5.56 -12.18
N LYS A 70 1.01 4.52 -13.01
CA LYS A 70 -0.24 3.80 -13.25
C LYS A 70 0.04 2.32 -13.37
#